data_AF-A0A0C3A6K3-F1
#
_entry.id   AF-A0A0C3A6K3-F1
#
_cell.length_a   1.000
_cell.length_b   1.000
_cell.length_c   1.000
_cell.angle_alpha   90.00
_cell.angle_beta   90.00
_cell.angle_gamma   90.00
#
_symmetry.space_group_name_H-M   'P 1'
#
loop_
_entity.id
_entity.type
_entity.pdbx_description
1 polymer ?
#
loop_
_entity_poly.entity_id
_entity_poly.type
_entity_poly.pdbx_seq_one_letter_code
_entity_poly.pdbx_strand_id
1 'polypeptide(L)'
;MIHTAVHSLSAESHHAIWQLGQTLLTGYAYNNFDVDLKSTNHTVKHSTDTLKHLTSGLLFPLVHGVVQDDLCCSQTLWERSPLNPQVDQLNLGPQRGWENLLSIHHDLPDEAGLM
;
A
#
# COMPACT_ATOMS: atom_id res chain seq x y z
N MET A 1 16.28 1.80 30.14
CA MET A 1 15.06 0.97 30.10
C MET A 1 14.25 1.23 28.84
N ILE A 2 13.80 2.48 28.57
CA ILE A 2 13.03 2.83 27.37
C ILE A 2 13.79 2.55 26.06
N HIS A 3 15.05 2.99 25.96
CA HIS A 3 15.85 2.78 24.75
C HIS A 3 16.01 1.29 24.38
N THR A 4 16.22 0.43 25.38
CA THR A 4 16.32 -1.03 25.19
C THR A 4 14.99 -1.61 24.70
N ALA A 5 13.87 -1.20 25.30
CA ALA A 5 12.55 -1.68 24.89
C ALA A 5 12.22 -1.26 23.44
N VAL A 6 12.50 -0.01 23.07
CA VAL A 6 12.31 0.49 21.69
C VAL A 6 13.18 -0.28 20.70
N HIS A 7 14.45 -0.52 21.03
CA HIS A 7 15.35 -1.27 20.17
C HIS A 7 14.89 -2.72 19.98
N SER A 8 14.52 -3.40 21.06
CA SER A 8 14.01 -4.77 20.99
C SER A 8 12.72 -4.86 20.17
N LEU A 9 11.77 -3.94 20.37
CA LEU A 9 10.53 -3.91 19.59
C LEU A 9 10.79 -3.66 18.11
N SER A 10 11.73 -2.77 17.78
CA SER A 10 12.12 -2.48 16.40
C SER A 10 12.74 -3.71 15.72
N ALA A 11 13.65 -4.41 16.43
CA ALA A 11 14.27 -5.63 15.93
C ALA A 11 13.24 -6.74 15.68
N GLU A 12 12.30 -6.94 16.62
CA GLU A 12 11.23 -7.93 16.47
C GLU A 12 10.28 -7.58 15.33
N SER A 13 9.88 -6.31 15.22
CA SER A 13 9.03 -5.83 14.12
C SER A 13 9.69 -6.01 12.76
N HIS A 14 10.99 -5.70 12.66
CA HIS A 14 11.76 -5.93 11.44
C HIS A 14 11.78 -7.42 11.07
N HIS A 15 11.99 -8.31 12.05
CA HIS A 15 11.96 -9.75 11.82
C HIS A 15 10.59 -10.23 11.32
N ALA A 16 9.51 -9.78 11.96
CA ALA A 16 8.14 -10.13 11.58
C ALA A 16 7.78 -9.63 10.17
N ILE A 17 8.14 -8.38 9.83
CA ILE A 17 7.94 -7.82 8.48
C ILE A 17 8.69 -8.65 7.44
N TRP A 18 9.94 -9.02 7.74
CA TRP A 18 10.75 -9.81 6.82
C TRP A 18 10.16 -11.21 6.61
N GLN A 19 9.79 -11.92 7.69
CA GLN A 19 9.14 -13.22 7.60
C GLN A 19 7.83 -13.16 6.82
N LEU A 20 7.00 -12.14 7.07
CA LEU A 20 5.75 -11.92 6.34
C LEU A 20 6.03 -11.69 4.84
N GLY A 21 7.01 -10.86 4.50
CA GLY A 21 7.41 -10.61 3.12
C GLY A 21 7.83 -11.89 2.37
N GLN A 22 8.52 -12.81 3.05
CA GLN A 22 8.96 -14.07 2.47
C GLN A 22 7.82 -15.04 2.13
N THR A 23 6.65 -14.88 2.72
CA THR A 23 5.48 -15.72 2.37
C THR A 23 4.99 -15.47 0.95
N LEU A 24 5.31 -14.30 0.37
CA LEU A 24 4.74 -13.80 -0.88
C LEU A 24 3.20 -13.66 -0.85
N LEU A 25 2.59 -13.75 0.32
CA LEU A 25 1.16 -13.63 0.58
C LEU A 25 0.86 -12.39 1.40
N THR A 26 1.47 -11.26 1.03
CA THR A 26 1.33 -9.98 1.73
C THR A 26 0.93 -8.86 0.79
N GLY A 27 0.04 -7.99 1.23
CA GLY A 27 -0.23 -6.70 0.61
C GLY A 27 0.78 -5.65 1.08
N TYR A 28 1.06 -4.68 0.22
CA TYR A 28 1.88 -3.50 0.53
C TYR A 28 1.02 -2.25 0.36
N ALA A 29 0.93 -1.44 1.41
CA ALA A 29 0.30 -0.13 1.35
C ALA A 29 1.34 0.94 1.66
N TYR A 30 1.38 1.98 0.82
CA TYR A 30 2.23 3.14 1.03
C TYR A 30 1.38 4.38 1.27
N ASN A 31 1.75 5.19 2.25
CA ASN A 31 1.11 6.46 2.53
C ASN A 31 2.17 7.55 2.69
N ASN A 32 1.99 8.66 1.98
CA ASN A 32 2.84 9.84 2.09
C ASN A 32 2.18 10.83 3.05
N PHE A 33 2.94 11.33 4.03
CA PHE A 33 2.44 12.32 4.97
C PHE A 33 3.53 13.35 5.28
N ASP A 34 3.07 14.56 5.60
CA ASP A 34 3.93 15.68 5.92
C ASP A 34 3.95 15.88 7.44
N VAL A 35 5.15 16.08 7.99
CA VAL A 35 5.32 16.38 9.41
C VAL A 35 6.11 17.67 9.57
N ASP A 36 5.60 18.58 10.39
CA ASP A 36 6.33 19.77 10.84
C ASP A 36 7.21 19.42 12.05
N LEU A 37 8.48 19.09 11.80
CA LEU A 37 9.46 18.77 12.85
C LEU A 37 10.20 20.04 13.28
N LYS A 38 9.64 20.72 14.27
CA LYS A 38 10.26 21.90 14.88
C LYS A 38 11.53 21.51 15.64
N SER A 39 12.70 21.96 15.16
CA SER A 39 13.94 21.80 15.93
C SER A 39 14.00 22.80 17.09
N THR A 40 14.41 22.36 18.27
CA THR A 40 14.56 23.19 19.49
C THR A 40 15.76 24.16 19.43
N ASN A 41 16.38 24.35 18.26
CA ASN A 41 17.55 25.21 18.12
C ASN A 41 17.13 26.68 18.26
N HIS A 42 17.27 27.22 19.47
CA HIS A 42 17.03 28.63 19.83
C HIS A 42 18.08 29.61 19.29
N THR A 43 18.80 29.28 18.21
CA THR A 43 19.89 30.12 17.70
C THR A 43 19.59 30.59 16.28
N VAL A 44 19.29 31.89 16.21
CA VAL A 44 19.44 32.79 15.05
C VAL A 44 18.63 32.41 13.82
N LYS A 45 17.45 33.02 13.71
CA LYS A 45 16.87 33.67 12.51
C LYS A 45 17.25 33.11 11.12
N HIS A 46 17.23 31.80 10.95
CA HIS A 46 17.24 31.14 9.66
C HIS A 46 15.95 30.33 9.54
N SER A 47 15.16 30.61 8.51
CA SER A 47 13.98 29.83 8.12
C SER A 47 14.43 28.43 7.74
N THR A 48 14.61 27.59 8.75
CA THR A 48 15.02 26.20 8.54
C THR A 48 13.76 25.47 8.12
N ASP A 49 13.77 24.82 6.97
CA ASP A 49 12.62 24.05 6.49
C ASP A 49 12.28 22.94 7.51
N THR A 50 11.20 23.15 8.26
CA THR A 50 10.72 22.23 9.30
C THR A 50 9.76 21.19 8.74
N LEU A 51 9.25 21.39 7.51
CA LEU A 51 8.41 20.40 6.85
C LEU A 51 9.28 19.22 6.41
N LYS A 52 8.78 18.01 6.66
CA LYS A 52 9.41 16.77 6.24
C LYS A 52 8.36 15.93 5.53
N HIS A 53 8.67 15.60 4.27
CA HIS A 53 7.91 14.66 3.47
C HIS A 53 8.36 13.25 3.82
N LEU A 54 7.47 12.45 4.39
CA LEU A 54 7.75 11.07 4.80
C LEU A 54 6.85 10.11 4.05
N THR A 55 7.40 8.95 3.71
CA THR A 55 6.64 7.82 3.18
C THR A 55 6.62 6.72 4.24
N SER A 56 5.43 6.33 4.68
CA SER A 56 5.21 5.14 5.49
C SER A 56 4.81 3.96 4.61
N GLY A 57 5.26 2.77 4.99
CA GLY A 57 4.85 1.51 4.39
C GLY A 57 4.22 0.61 5.43
N LEU A 58 3.18 -0.11 5.04
CA LEU A 58 2.51 -1.16 5.82
C LEU A 58 2.53 -2.46 5.02
N LEU A 59 3.01 -3.53 5.64
CA LEU A 59 2.84 -4.90 5.16
C LEU A 59 1.76 -5.58 5.99
N PHE A 60 0.83 -6.27 5.34
CA PHE A 60 -0.21 -7.06 6.00
C PHE A 60 -0.48 -8.36 5.24
N PRO A 61 -0.75 -9.48 5.94
CA PRO A 61 -1.02 -10.75 5.30
C PRO A 61 -2.31 -10.70 4.48
N LEU A 62 -2.30 -11.35 3.32
CA LEU A 62 -3.48 -11.65 2.54
C LEU A 62 -4.19 -12.82 3.20
N VAL A 63 -5.25 -12.50 3.94
CA VAL A 63 -6.05 -13.46 4.72
C VAL A 63 -7.19 -14.08 3.88
N HIS A 64 -7.91 -15.05 4.46
CA HIS A 64 -9.05 -15.76 3.84
C HIS A 64 -8.71 -16.79 2.76
N GLY A 65 -7.58 -17.48 2.93
CA GLY A 65 -7.26 -18.65 2.10
C GLY A 65 -6.58 -18.33 0.77
N VAL A 66 -6.08 -17.10 0.59
CA VAL A 66 -5.25 -16.72 -0.56
C VAL A 66 -4.00 -17.60 -0.58
N VAL A 67 -3.74 -18.25 -1.71
CA VAL A 67 -2.55 -19.06 -1.96
C VAL A 67 -1.65 -18.38 -3.00
N GLN A 68 -0.40 -18.84 -3.08
CA GLN A 68 0.61 -18.19 -3.94
C GLN A 68 0.20 -18.23 -5.42
N ASP A 69 -0.44 -19.33 -5.84
CA ASP A 69 -0.94 -19.51 -7.20
C ASP A 69 -2.01 -18.45 -7.59
N ASP A 70 -2.78 -17.94 -6.61
CA ASP A 70 -3.76 -16.87 -6.85
C ASP A 70 -3.09 -15.55 -7.27
N LEU A 71 -1.84 -15.34 -6.84
CA LEU A 71 -1.06 -14.13 -7.13
C LEU A 71 -0.19 -14.28 -8.38
N CYS A 72 -0.02 -15.49 -8.89
CA CYS A 72 0.73 -15.80 -10.11
C CYS A 72 -0.08 -15.51 -11.39
N CYS A 73 -0.75 -14.35 -11.45
CA CYS A 73 -1.59 -13.96 -12.58
C CYS A 73 -0.83 -13.17 -13.67
N SER A 74 0.48 -12.97 -13.55
CA SER A 74 1.26 -12.13 -14.48
C SER A 74 1.19 -12.62 -15.92
N GLN A 75 1.25 -13.94 -16.16
CA GLN A 75 1.10 -14.52 -17.49
C GLN A 75 -0.29 -14.28 -18.05
N THR A 76 -1.34 -14.60 -17.30
CA THR A 76 -2.74 -14.38 -17.72
C THR A 76 -3.04 -12.90 -17.96
N LEU A 77 -2.50 -12.00 -17.13
CA LEU A 77 -2.61 -10.55 -17.30
C LEU A 77 -1.90 -10.09 -18.58
N TRP A 78 -0.70 -10.61 -18.83
CA TRP A 78 0.08 -10.29 -20.03
C TRP A 78 -0.60 -10.79 -21.31
N GLU A 79 -1.10 -12.03 -21.30
CA GLU A 79 -1.84 -12.62 -22.42
C GLU A 79 -3.11 -11.84 -22.79
N ARG A 80 -3.71 -11.10 -21.85
CA ARG A 80 -4.92 -10.29 -22.06
C ARG A 80 -4.65 -8.79 -22.14
N SER A 81 -3.40 -8.37 -22.02
CA SER A 81 -3.03 -6.96 -21.97
C SER A 81 -3.12 -6.34 -23.36
N PRO A 82 -3.73 -5.14 -23.52
CA PRO A 82 -3.68 -4.39 -24.78
C PRO A 82 -2.26 -3.92 -25.14
N LEU A 83 -1.32 -4.00 -24.20
CA LEU A 83 0.10 -3.69 -24.43
C LEU A 83 0.90 -4.88 -24.96
N ASN A 84 0.33 -6.09 -24.98
CA ASN A 84 1.00 -7.26 -25.54
C ASN A 84 0.83 -7.25 -27.08
N PRO A 85 1.92 -7.11 -27.86
CA PRO A 85 1.85 -7.00 -29.31
C PRO A 85 1.39 -8.30 -30.00
N GLN A 86 1.39 -9.42 -29.28
CA GLN A 86 0.99 -10.74 -29.78
C GLN A 86 -0.43 -11.13 -29.34
N VAL A 87 -1.17 -10.22 -28.69
CA VAL A 87 -2.51 -10.53 -28.19
C VAL A 87 -3.48 -10.75 -29.35
N ASP A 88 -4.22 -11.86 -29.30
CA ASP A 88 -5.32 -12.10 -30.22
C ASP A 88 -6.48 -11.17 -29.85
N GLN A 89 -7.09 -10.48 -30.82
CA GLN A 89 -8.14 -9.50 -30.55
C GLN A 89 -9.37 -10.11 -29.88
N LEU A 90 -9.58 -11.42 -30.04
CA LEU A 90 -10.63 -12.18 -29.37
C LEU A 90 -10.38 -12.39 -27.86
N ASN A 91 -9.13 -12.25 -27.41
CA ASN A 91 -8.72 -12.40 -26.01
C ASN A 91 -8.68 -11.07 -25.24
N LEU A 92 -8.88 -9.95 -25.92
CA LEU A 92 -9.02 -8.65 -25.28
C LEU A 92 -10.34 -8.61 -24.51
N GLY A 93 -10.24 -8.64 -23.18
CA GLY A 93 -11.37 -8.31 -22.32
C GLY A 93 -11.87 -6.87 -22.57
N PRO A 94 -13.07 -6.52 -22.10
CA PRO A 94 -13.58 -5.16 -22.20
C PRO A 94 -12.55 -4.18 -21.60
N GLN A 95 -12.16 -3.16 -22.36
CA GLN A 95 -11.25 -2.13 -21.86
C GLN A 95 -11.92 -1.44 -20.67
N ARG A 96 -11.29 -1.56 -19.49
CA ARG A 96 -11.75 -0.87 -18.29
C ARG A 96 -10.80 0.27 -18.00
N GLY A 97 -11.29 1.50 -18.09
CA GLY A 97 -10.58 2.68 -17.62
C GLY A 97 -10.77 2.90 -16.12
N TRP A 98 -10.17 3.97 -15.61
CA TRP A 98 -10.22 4.33 -14.19
C TRP A 98 -11.65 4.67 -13.74
N GLU A 99 -12.52 5.12 -14.64
CA GLU A 99 -13.93 5.39 -14.40
C GLU A 99 -14.69 4.15 -13.88
N ASN A 100 -14.26 2.95 -14.29
CA ASN A 100 -14.86 1.70 -13.82
C ASN A 100 -14.44 1.36 -12.38
N LEU A 101 -13.42 2.04 -11.83
CA LEU A 101 -13.06 1.89 -10.42
C LEU A 101 -14.09 2.55 -9.50
N LEU A 102 -14.80 3.58 -9.99
CA LEU A 102 -15.81 4.32 -9.23
C LEU A 102 -17.05 3.47 -8.92
N SER A 103 -17.29 2.38 -9.65
CA SER A 103 -18.42 1.48 -9.44
C SER A 103 -18.08 0.21 -8.67
N ILE A 104 -16.80 0.02 -8.27
CA ILE A 104 -16.37 -1.16 -7.50
C ILE A 104 -16.97 -1.15 -6.10
N HIS A 105 -17.15 0.03 -5.51
CA HIS A 105 -17.86 0.23 -4.26
C HIS A 105 -19.05 1.13 -4.53
N HIS A 106 -20.24 0.53 -4.60
CA HIS A 106 -21.45 1.30 -4.43
C HIS A 106 -21.51 1.72 -2.96
N ASP A 107 -21.34 3.02 -2.69
CA ASP A 107 -21.78 3.59 -1.43
C ASP A 107 -23.28 3.32 -1.33
N LEU A 108 -23.65 2.31 -0.52
CA LEU A 108 -25.03 2.14 -0.13
C LEU A 108 -25.41 3.42 0.62
N PRO A 109 -26.49 4.13 0.23
CA PRO A 109 -26.91 5.30 0.98
C PRO A 109 -27.18 4.86 2.42
N ASP A 110 -26.51 5.50 3.38
CA ASP A 110 -26.77 5.32 4.80
C ASP A 110 -28.25 5.65 5.07
N GLU A 111 -29.09 4.64 5.24
CA GLU A 111 -30.44 4.82 5.79
C GLU A 111 -30.42 5.26 7.28
N ALA A 112 -29.23 5.46 7.86
CA ALA A 112 -29.06 5.90 9.25
C ALA A 112 -29.22 7.41 9.47
N GLY A 113 -29.54 8.20 8.44
CA GLY A 113 -29.68 9.66 8.52
C GLY A 113 -31.10 10.23 8.60
N LEU A 114 -32.14 9.40 8.59
CA LEU A 114 -33.54 9.85 8.63
C LEU A 114 -34.35 9.10 9.70
N MET A 115 -34.06 9.37 10.98
CA MET A 115 -35.05 9.26 12.05
C MET A 115 -34.79 10.29 13.14
#